data_AF-D2BFP9-F1
#
_entry.id   AF-D2BFP9-F1
#
_cell.length_a   1.000
_cell.length_b   1.000
_cell.length_c   1.000
_cell.angle_alpha   90.00
_cell.angle_beta   90.00
_cell.angle_gamma   90.00
#
_symmetry.space_group_name_H-M   'P 1'
#
loop_
_entity.id
_entity.type
_entity.pdbx_description
1 polymer ?
#
loop_
_entity_poly.entity_id
_entity_poly.type
_entity_poly.pdbx_seq_one_letter_code
_entity_poly.pdbx_strand_id
1 'polypeptide(L)'
;MKRILLILAILAPVLALAAPARAGGWAVTYMDPAPADMRPHTTYTLGFWLLQHGTHPYEGDDLGEVGLKFTDGKRTVGFPGVELREPSHYAAAISLPPGTWKVEGVQGWFAPYAIGTLSVPGSLKVDPIPKDLQRAIDDQAPQKDHWGEIHPPGFPAGTASPSPSTSPAASPAASPAVSPSAGAAGAPGTTTVAVVEPDSWWRPPYTVAAVLALVALGVVAHRVRRR
;
A
#
# COMPACT_ATOMS: atom_id res chain seq x y z
N MET A 1 -16.41 39.41 29.17
CA MET A 1 -15.74 39.88 27.93
C MET A 1 -14.29 39.44 27.84
N LYS A 2 -13.39 39.82 28.77
CA LYS A 2 -11.96 39.40 28.77
C LYS A 2 -11.72 37.87 28.69
N ARG A 3 -12.56 37.05 29.33
CA ARG A 3 -12.45 35.58 29.31
C ARG A 3 -12.84 34.95 27.96
N ILE A 4 -13.77 35.56 27.21
CA ILE A 4 -14.20 35.07 25.89
C ILE A 4 -13.15 35.43 24.84
N LEU A 5 -12.57 36.63 24.93
CA LEU A 5 -11.46 37.06 24.05
C LEU A 5 -10.20 36.20 24.25
N LEU A 6 -9.91 35.77 25.48
CA LEU A 6 -8.80 34.85 25.77
C LEU A 6 -9.03 33.44 25.16
N ILE A 7 -10.25 32.92 25.22
CA ILE A 7 -10.57 31.61 24.61
C ILE A 7 -10.46 31.69 23.08
N LEU A 8 -10.96 32.76 22.47
CA LEU A 8 -10.88 32.97 21.02
C LEU A 8 -9.42 33.14 20.54
N ALA A 9 -8.59 33.86 21.32
CA ALA A 9 -7.17 34.06 21.02
C ALA A 9 -6.34 32.76 21.12
N ILE A 10 -6.78 31.79 21.92
CA ILE A 10 -6.15 30.47 22.05
C ILE A 10 -6.66 29.50 20.98
N LEU A 11 -7.94 29.59 20.58
CA LEU A 11 -8.52 28.69 19.56
C LEU A 11 -8.11 29.05 18.13
N ALA A 12 -7.89 30.34 17.83
CA ALA A 12 -7.51 30.83 16.51
C ALA A 12 -6.22 30.19 15.95
N PRO A 13 -5.10 30.05 16.71
CA PRO A 13 -3.92 29.37 16.18
C PRO A 13 -4.12 27.86 15.99
N VAL A 14 -4.97 27.20 16.79
CA VAL A 14 -5.27 25.76 16.65
C VAL A 14 -6.03 25.46 15.36
N LEU A 15 -6.94 26.35 14.94
CA LEU A 15 -7.61 26.23 13.64
C LEU A 15 -6.71 26.61 12.46
N ALA A 16 -5.69 27.47 12.66
CA ALA A 16 -4.71 27.81 11.63
C ALA A 16 -3.72 26.67 11.33
N LEU A 17 -3.54 25.73 12.27
CA LEU A 17 -2.81 24.47 12.06
C LEU A 17 -3.66 23.37 11.42
N ALA A 18 -4.99 23.55 11.34
CA ALA A 18 -5.86 22.70 10.54
C ALA A 18 -5.83 23.18 9.07
N ALA A 19 -4.65 23.14 8.45
CA ALA A 19 -4.57 23.10 7.00
C ALA A 19 -5.43 21.92 6.52
N PRO A 20 -6.17 22.03 5.40
CA PRO A 20 -6.88 20.89 4.86
C PRO A 20 -5.86 19.79 4.57
N ALA A 21 -5.92 18.70 5.34
CA ALA A 21 -5.14 17.48 5.11
C ALA A 21 -5.65 16.76 3.84
N ARG A 22 -5.50 17.40 2.68
CA ARG A 22 -5.95 16.93 1.37
C ARG A 22 -4.89 17.02 0.27
N ALA A 23 -3.63 17.15 0.63
CA ALA A 23 -2.53 17.05 -0.33
C ALA A 23 -1.43 16.19 0.30
N GLY A 24 -1.18 15.00 -0.25
CA GLY A 24 0.02 14.22 0.10
C GLY A 24 -0.20 12.72 0.28
N GLY A 25 -1.12 12.30 1.16
CA GLY A 25 -1.12 10.95 1.73
C GLY A 25 -2.03 9.91 1.07
N TRP A 26 -2.25 9.96 -0.26
CA TRP A 26 -3.06 8.95 -0.95
C TRP A 26 -2.43 8.53 -2.27
N ALA A 27 -2.73 7.29 -2.67
CA ALA A 27 -2.34 6.73 -3.94
C ALA A 27 -3.49 5.89 -4.53
N VAL A 28 -3.40 5.58 -5.81
CA VAL A 28 -4.37 4.76 -6.54
C VAL A 28 -3.62 3.58 -7.14
N THR A 29 -4.17 2.37 -6.95
CA THR A 29 -3.65 1.17 -7.62
C THR A 29 -4.45 0.92 -8.88
N TYR A 30 -3.77 0.95 -10.03
CA TYR A 30 -4.32 0.57 -11.32
C TYR A 30 -3.88 -0.86 -11.66
N MET A 31 -4.79 -1.67 -12.20
CA MET A 31 -4.46 -3.04 -12.60
C MET A 31 -4.11 -3.12 -14.08
N ASP A 32 -3.12 -3.94 -14.42
CA ASP A 32 -2.97 -4.41 -15.80
C ASP A 32 -4.15 -5.33 -16.18
N PRO A 33 -4.35 -5.61 -17.48
CA PRO A 33 -5.32 -6.61 -17.92
C PRO A 33 -5.06 -7.97 -17.25
N ALA A 34 -5.97 -8.38 -16.38
CA ALA A 34 -5.91 -9.68 -15.71
C ALA A 34 -6.37 -10.81 -16.66
N PRO A 35 -5.93 -12.06 -16.43
CA PRO A 35 -6.44 -13.22 -17.15
C PRO A 35 -7.97 -13.32 -17.05
N ALA A 36 -8.62 -13.65 -18.18
CA ALA A 36 -10.08 -13.77 -18.25
C ALA A 36 -10.65 -15.00 -17.52
N ASP A 37 -9.83 -16.04 -17.31
CA ASP A 37 -10.19 -17.27 -16.61
C ASP A 37 -9.04 -17.69 -15.66
N MET A 38 -9.15 -17.29 -14.41
CA MET A 38 -8.29 -17.71 -13.32
C MET A 38 -8.85 -18.99 -12.71
N ARG A 39 -7.99 -20.00 -12.51
CA ARG A 39 -8.36 -21.30 -11.95
C ARG A 39 -7.87 -21.44 -10.51
N PRO A 40 -8.59 -22.21 -9.68
CA PRO A 40 -8.14 -22.48 -8.31
C PRO A 40 -6.75 -23.12 -8.27
N HIS A 41 -5.96 -22.73 -7.27
CA HIS A 41 -4.63 -23.28 -6.97
C HIS A 41 -3.61 -23.17 -8.11
N THR A 42 -3.90 -22.39 -9.15
CA THR A 42 -3.00 -22.08 -10.25
C THR A 42 -2.31 -20.76 -9.96
N THR A 43 -0.99 -20.71 -10.20
CA THR A 43 -0.22 -19.48 -10.04
C THR A 43 -0.42 -18.55 -11.23
N TYR A 44 -0.74 -17.30 -10.96
CA TYR A 44 -0.84 -16.24 -11.96
C TYR A 44 0.02 -15.05 -11.54
N THR A 45 0.58 -14.35 -12.52
CA THR A 45 1.23 -13.06 -12.29
C THR A 45 0.26 -11.95 -12.63
N LEU A 46 -0.02 -11.08 -11.66
CA LEU A 46 -0.84 -9.88 -11.85
C LEU A 46 0.05 -8.66 -11.79
N GLY A 47 0.05 -7.86 -12.85
CA GLY A 47 0.72 -6.57 -12.90
C GLY A 47 -0.20 -5.44 -12.42
N PHE A 48 0.37 -4.45 -11.76
CA PHE A 48 -0.35 -3.31 -11.22
C PHE A 48 0.55 -2.09 -11.02
N TRP A 49 -0.03 -0.90 -11.05
CA TRP A 49 0.66 0.37 -10.92
C TRP A 49 0.22 1.07 -9.64
N LEU A 50 1.15 1.67 -8.88
CA LEU A 50 0.86 2.46 -7.69
C LEU A 50 1.18 3.93 -7.94
N LEU A 51 0.16 4.76 -8.11
CA LEU A 51 0.35 6.16 -8.46
C LEU A 51 0.02 7.05 -7.28
N GLN A 52 1.00 7.83 -6.83
CA GLN A 52 0.78 8.93 -5.89
C GLN A 52 -0.19 9.94 -6.51
N HIS A 53 -1.20 10.30 -5.72
CA HIS A 53 -2.31 11.17 -6.13
C HIS A 53 -2.97 10.73 -7.45
N GLY A 54 -2.86 9.44 -7.78
CA GLY A 54 -3.42 8.83 -8.96
C GLY A 54 -2.80 9.25 -10.29
N THR A 55 -1.70 10.01 -10.32
CA THR A 55 -1.16 10.59 -11.57
C THR A 55 0.33 10.38 -11.83
N HIS A 56 1.13 10.08 -10.80
CA HIS A 56 2.59 10.01 -10.94
C HIS A 56 3.20 8.97 -9.97
N PRO A 57 4.45 8.53 -10.20
CA PRO A 57 5.18 7.69 -9.25
C PRO A 57 5.38 8.35 -7.88
N TYR A 58 5.55 7.54 -6.84
CA TYR A 58 6.06 8.03 -5.56
C TYR A 58 7.53 8.45 -5.71
N GLU A 59 7.88 9.67 -5.28
CA GLU A 59 9.24 10.24 -5.41
C GLU A 59 10.03 10.26 -4.08
N GLY A 60 9.50 9.69 -3.00
CA GLY A 60 10.21 9.60 -1.73
C GLY A 60 11.10 8.37 -1.61
N ASP A 61 11.90 8.32 -0.54
CA ASP A 61 12.97 7.31 -0.38
C ASP A 61 12.48 5.94 0.11
N ASP A 62 11.41 5.90 0.91
CA ASP A 62 10.86 4.67 1.48
C ASP A 62 9.34 4.66 1.39
N LEU A 63 8.83 3.84 0.47
CA LEU A 63 7.40 3.64 0.30
C LEU A 63 6.85 2.63 1.33
N GLY A 64 7.68 1.69 1.80
CA GLY A 64 7.23 0.50 2.55
C GLY A 64 6.73 -0.63 1.64
N GLU A 65 5.99 -1.59 2.22
CA GLU A 65 5.51 -2.77 1.50
C GLU A 65 4.46 -2.43 0.44
N VAL A 66 4.67 -2.91 -0.79
CA VAL A 66 3.71 -2.80 -1.90
C VAL A 66 3.28 -4.20 -2.31
N GLY A 67 1.99 -4.41 -2.59
CA GLY A 67 1.47 -5.73 -2.92
C GLY A 67 -0.04 -5.78 -3.15
N LEU A 68 -0.58 -6.99 -3.20
CA LEU A 68 -2.01 -7.25 -3.34
C LEU A 68 -2.51 -8.08 -2.17
N LYS A 69 -3.65 -7.70 -1.62
CA LYS A 69 -4.31 -8.39 -0.52
C LYS A 69 -5.70 -8.85 -0.95
N PHE A 70 -6.03 -10.08 -0.59
CA PHE A 70 -7.27 -10.75 -0.98
C PHE A 70 -8.03 -11.22 0.26
N THR A 71 -9.31 -10.83 0.38
CA THR A 71 -10.14 -11.19 1.54
C THR A 71 -11.49 -11.79 1.10
N ASP A 72 -11.81 -13.00 1.57
CA ASP A 72 -13.08 -13.70 1.27
C ASP A 72 -14.13 -13.60 2.41
N GLY A 73 -13.88 -12.71 3.39
CA GLY A 73 -14.69 -12.52 4.59
C GLY A 73 -14.34 -13.46 5.75
N LYS A 74 -13.60 -14.54 5.50
CA LYS A 74 -13.10 -15.47 6.53
C LYS A 74 -11.57 -15.51 6.58
N ARG A 75 -10.94 -15.38 5.42
CA ARG A 75 -9.50 -15.47 5.19
C ARG A 75 -9.03 -14.19 4.54
N THR A 76 -7.82 -13.80 4.91
CA THR A 76 -7.07 -12.74 4.26
C THR A 76 -5.70 -13.31 3.89
N VAL A 77 -5.30 -13.11 2.65
CA VAL A 77 -3.97 -13.51 2.14
C VAL A 77 -3.34 -12.33 1.40
N GLY A 78 -2.06 -12.11 1.63
CA GLY A 78 -1.27 -11.06 0.99
C GLY A 78 -0.23 -11.66 0.07
N PHE A 79 0.04 -10.99 -1.04
CA PHE A 79 1.10 -11.32 -1.99
C PHE A 79 1.94 -10.06 -2.23
N PRO A 80 3.24 -10.08 -1.90
CA PRO A 80 4.10 -8.94 -2.12
C PRO A 80 4.26 -8.67 -3.61
N GLY A 81 4.32 -7.40 -3.97
CA GLY A 81 4.66 -6.93 -5.29
C GLY A 81 6.18 -6.85 -5.46
N VAL A 82 6.65 -7.21 -6.64
CA VAL A 82 8.02 -6.98 -7.09
C VAL A 82 7.99 -5.81 -8.06
N GLU A 83 8.81 -4.79 -7.80
CA GLU A 83 8.96 -3.65 -8.69
C GLU A 83 9.52 -4.09 -10.05
N LEU A 84 8.89 -3.61 -11.11
CA LEU A 84 9.31 -3.83 -12.49
C LEU A 84 10.23 -2.70 -12.96
N ARG A 85 10.57 -2.70 -14.24
CA ARG A 85 11.50 -1.71 -14.80
C ARG A 85 10.88 -0.31 -14.81
N GLU A 86 9.59 -0.24 -15.12
CA GLU A 86 8.86 1.00 -15.22
C GLU A 86 8.54 1.57 -13.83
N PRO A 87 8.71 2.89 -13.61
CA PRO A 87 8.44 3.51 -12.33
C PRO A 87 7.03 3.19 -11.83
N SER A 88 6.95 2.75 -10.58
CA SER A 88 5.70 2.40 -9.91
C SER A 88 4.89 1.28 -10.55
N HIS A 89 5.49 0.48 -11.44
CA HIS A 89 4.91 -0.74 -11.96
C HIS A 89 5.39 -1.94 -11.13
N TYR A 90 4.48 -2.81 -10.73
CA TYR A 90 4.76 -3.96 -9.88
C TYR A 90 4.09 -5.21 -10.43
N ALA A 91 4.62 -6.38 -10.07
CA ALA A 91 4.00 -7.66 -10.33
C ALA A 91 3.90 -8.50 -9.05
N ALA A 92 2.75 -9.13 -8.82
CA ALA A 92 2.55 -10.10 -7.74
C ALA A 92 2.24 -11.49 -8.30
N ALA A 93 2.91 -12.51 -7.79
CA ALA A 93 2.61 -13.92 -8.09
C ALA A 93 1.59 -14.43 -7.08
N ILE A 94 0.38 -14.76 -7.54
CA ILE A 94 -0.75 -15.16 -6.69
C ILE A 94 -1.19 -16.59 -6.96
N SER A 95 -1.64 -17.30 -5.93
CA SER A 95 -2.34 -18.58 -6.05
C SER A 95 -3.45 -18.64 -4.99
N LEU A 96 -4.69 -18.77 -5.44
CA LEU A 96 -5.87 -18.67 -4.58
C LEU A 96 -6.72 -19.94 -4.63
N PRO A 97 -7.30 -20.38 -3.50
CA PRO A 97 -8.36 -21.38 -3.50
C PRO A 97 -9.63 -20.84 -4.17
N PRO A 98 -10.61 -21.72 -4.49
CA PRO A 98 -11.87 -21.24 -5.05
C PRO A 98 -12.60 -20.32 -4.05
N GLY A 99 -13.25 -19.28 -4.56
CA GLY A 99 -13.93 -18.28 -3.75
C GLY A 99 -14.18 -16.97 -4.47
N THR A 100 -14.76 -16.02 -3.74
CA THR A 100 -14.89 -14.63 -4.16
C THR A 100 -14.10 -13.76 -3.19
N TRP A 101 -13.18 -12.98 -3.72
CA TRP A 101 -12.18 -12.24 -2.98
C TRP A 101 -12.34 -10.76 -3.23
N LYS A 102 -12.47 -9.96 -2.17
CA LYS A 102 -12.21 -8.53 -2.26
C LYS A 102 -10.71 -8.34 -2.46
N VAL A 103 -10.36 -7.47 -3.40
CA VAL A 103 -8.97 -7.21 -3.78
C VAL A 103 -8.61 -5.79 -3.36
N GLU A 104 -7.52 -5.65 -2.63
CA GLU A 104 -6.99 -4.37 -2.18
C GLU A 104 -5.51 -4.25 -2.56
N GLY A 105 -5.09 -3.07 -3.00
CA GLY A 105 -3.69 -2.70 -3.15
C GLY A 105 -3.10 -2.37 -1.78
N VAL A 106 -2.01 -3.04 -1.42
CA VAL A 106 -1.14 -2.65 -0.31
C VAL A 106 -0.18 -1.60 -0.88
N GLN A 107 -0.17 -0.41 -0.28
CA GLN A 107 0.47 0.78 -0.85
C GLN A 107 1.46 1.43 0.12
N GLY A 108 2.13 0.63 0.93
CA GLY A 108 3.15 1.12 1.84
C GLY A 108 2.57 2.06 2.91
N TRP A 109 3.09 3.28 3.01
CA TRP A 109 2.60 4.30 3.94
C TRP A 109 1.26 4.93 3.53
N PHE A 110 0.79 4.70 2.30
CA PHE A 110 -0.53 5.14 1.85
C PHE A 110 -1.65 4.23 2.39
N ALA A 111 -2.87 4.76 2.43
CA ALA A 111 -4.04 3.96 2.76
C ALA A 111 -4.23 2.83 1.73
N PRO A 112 -4.62 1.61 2.13
CA PRO A 112 -4.94 0.55 1.19
C PRO A 112 -6.02 0.99 0.20
N TYR A 113 -5.90 0.55 -1.05
CA TYR A 113 -6.81 0.94 -2.12
C TYR A 113 -7.71 -0.23 -2.51
N ALA A 114 -9.03 -0.03 -2.44
CA ALA A 114 -10.00 -1.02 -2.90
C ALA A 114 -9.96 -1.12 -4.44
N ILE A 115 -9.51 -2.25 -4.97
CA ILE A 115 -9.35 -2.49 -6.41
C ILE A 115 -10.64 -3.05 -7.01
N GLY A 116 -11.27 -4.01 -6.32
CA GLY A 116 -12.48 -4.64 -6.81
C GLY A 116 -12.65 -6.06 -6.27
N THR A 117 -13.20 -6.94 -7.10
CA THR A 117 -13.55 -8.32 -6.72
C THR A 117 -13.03 -9.34 -7.71
N LEU A 118 -12.33 -10.37 -7.21
CA LEU A 118 -11.87 -11.52 -7.98
C LEU A 118 -12.70 -12.77 -7.65
N SER A 119 -13.27 -13.41 -8.66
CA SER A 119 -13.85 -14.75 -8.53
C SER A 119 -12.86 -15.81 -9.01
N VAL A 120 -12.72 -16.91 -8.25
CA VAL A 120 -11.90 -18.07 -8.58
C VAL A 120 -12.78 -19.33 -8.47
N PRO A 121 -13.04 -20.09 -9.56
CA PRO A 121 -12.69 -19.75 -10.93
C PRO A 121 -13.40 -18.47 -11.42
N GLY A 122 -12.81 -17.78 -12.39
CA GLY A 122 -13.41 -16.57 -12.98
C GLY A 122 -12.38 -15.47 -13.25
N SER A 123 -12.78 -14.21 -13.09
CA SER A 123 -11.97 -13.06 -13.45
C SER A 123 -12.00 -11.98 -12.37
N LEU A 124 -11.00 -11.08 -12.45
CA LEU A 124 -10.97 -9.85 -11.69
C LEU A 124 -11.91 -8.82 -12.32
N LYS A 125 -12.86 -8.32 -11.54
CA LYS A 125 -13.64 -7.13 -11.85
C LYS A 125 -13.05 -5.96 -11.09
N VAL A 126 -12.48 -5.01 -11.83
CA VAL A 126 -11.92 -3.77 -11.27
C VAL A 126 -13.04 -2.76 -11.11
N ASP A 127 -13.17 -2.20 -9.92
CA ASP A 127 -14.13 -1.16 -9.62
C ASP A 127 -13.65 0.18 -10.18
N PRO A 128 -14.56 1.09 -10.57
CA PRO A 128 -14.17 2.44 -10.97
C PRO A 128 -13.52 3.19 -9.80
N ILE A 129 -12.63 4.12 -10.12
CA ILE A 129 -12.01 4.99 -9.13
C ILE A 129 -13.11 5.72 -8.33
N PRO A 130 -13.03 5.75 -6.98
CA PRO A 130 -13.96 6.51 -6.16
C PRO A 130 -14.08 7.95 -6.63
N LYS A 131 -15.32 8.45 -6.73
CA LYS A 131 -15.60 9.76 -7.37
C LYS A 131 -14.87 10.93 -6.71
N ASP A 132 -14.60 10.85 -5.42
CA ASP A 132 -13.84 11.83 -4.66
C ASP A 132 -12.35 11.82 -5.03
N LEU A 133 -11.75 10.64 -5.22
CA LEU A 133 -10.39 10.50 -5.74
C LEU A 133 -10.33 10.93 -7.21
N GLN A 134 -11.30 10.54 -8.03
CA GLN A 134 -11.36 10.98 -9.43
C GLN A 134 -11.41 12.51 -9.53
N ARG A 135 -12.27 13.17 -8.75
CA ARG A 135 -12.29 14.64 -8.69
C ARG A 135 -10.95 15.21 -8.24
N ALA A 136 -10.30 14.60 -7.25
CA ALA A 136 -8.99 15.02 -6.78
C ALA A 136 -7.87 14.79 -7.82
N ILE A 137 -8.05 13.86 -8.77
CA ILE A 137 -7.19 13.70 -9.95
C ILE A 137 -7.47 14.83 -10.94
N ASP A 138 -8.74 15.04 -11.29
CA ASP A 138 -9.16 16.01 -12.31
C ASP A 138 -8.83 17.47 -11.93
N ASP A 139 -8.87 17.79 -10.63
CA ASP A 139 -8.56 19.13 -10.11
C ASP A 139 -7.05 19.42 -10.03
N GLN A 140 -6.17 18.45 -10.37
CA GLN A 140 -4.72 18.66 -10.33
C GLN A 140 -4.26 19.60 -11.44
N ALA A 141 -3.32 20.48 -11.10
CA ALA A 141 -2.54 21.20 -12.12
C ALA A 141 -1.80 20.19 -13.01
N PRO A 142 -1.50 20.55 -14.27
CA PRO A 142 -0.69 19.70 -15.14
C PRO A 142 0.58 19.23 -14.44
N GLN A 143 0.76 17.92 -14.35
CA GLN A 143 1.92 17.30 -13.74
C GLN A 143 3.08 17.26 -14.74
N LYS A 144 4.29 17.06 -14.22
CA LYS A 144 5.45 16.69 -15.03
C LYS A 144 5.13 15.41 -15.81
N ASP A 145 5.70 15.29 -17.01
CA ASP A 145 5.62 14.04 -17.75
C ASP A 145 6.51 12.98 -17.09
N HIS A 146 5.89 11.95 -16.51
CA HIS A 146 6.56 10.82 -15.88
C HIS A 146 6.58 9.58 -16.76
N TRP A 147 5.89 9.62 -17.90
CA TRP A 147 5.53 8.42 -18.64
C TRP A 147 6.34 8.33 -19.94
N GLY A 148 6.73 7.11 -20.29
CA GLY A 148 7.36 6.82 -21.57
C GLY A 148 6.39 6.08 -22.49
N GLU A 149 6.96 5.20 -23.33
CA GLU A 149 6.18 4.29 -24.17
C GLU A 149 5.31 3.33 -23.36
N ILE A 150 5.81 2.88 -22.21
CA ILE A 150 5.07 2.04 -21.27
C ILE A 150 4.55 2.93 -20.15
N HIS A 151 3.23 2.89 -19.94
CA HIS A 151 2.52 3.75 -19.00
C HIS A 151 1.30 3.03 -18.43
N PRO A 152 0.75 3.52 -17.30
CA PRO A 152 -0.45 2.94 -16.72
C PRO A 152 -1.66 3.05 -17.69
N PRO A 153 -2.65 2.14 -17.56
CA PRO A 153 -3.86 2.20 -18.38
C PRO A 153 -4.61 3.54 -18.23
N GLY A 154 -5.02 4.12 -19.36
CA GLY A 154 -5.76 5.39 -19.38
C GLY A 154 -4.89 6.66 -19.35
N PHE A 155 -3.57 6.52 -19.23
CA PHE A 155 -2.63 7.64 -19.35
C PHE A 155 -2.14 7.77 -20.79
N PRO A 156 -1.85 8.98 -21.27
CA PRO A 156 -1.21 9.15 -22.57
C PRO A 156 0.25 8.67 -22.49
N ALA A 157 0.75 8.13 -23.60
CA ALA A 157 2.18 7.92 -23.76
C ALA A 157 2.89 9.27 -23.66
N GLY A 158 3.88 9.33 -22.77
CA GLY A 158 4.71 10.51 -22.61
C GLY A 158 5.97 10.44 -23.45
N THR A 159 6.80 11.45 -23.29
CA THR A 159 8.09 11.62 -23.97
C THR A 159 9.27 11.26 -23.07
N ALA A 160 9.02 10.87 -21.82
CA ALA A 160 10.06 10.53 -20.87
C ALA A 160 10.72 9.19 -21.23
N SER A 161 12.05 9.17 -21.35
CA SER A 161 12.79 7.92 -21.47
C SER A 161 12.71 7.12 -20.17
N PRO A 162 12.54 5.78 -20.19
CA PRO A 162 12.48 4.98 -18.98
C PRO A 162 13.77 5.17 -18.17
N SER A 163 13.63 5.62 -16.92
CA SER A 163 14.74 5.73 -15.98
C SER A 163 15.36 4.34 -15.77
N PRO A 164 16.70 4.22 -15.78
CA PRO A 164 17.34 2.94 -15.50
C PRO A 164 17.26 2.64 -14.00
N SER A 165 16.29 1.81 -13.60
CA SER A 165 16.33 1.15 -12.29
C SER A 165 17.39 0.06 -12.32
N THR A 166 18.35 0.11 -11.40
CA THR A 166 19.36 -0.93 -11.20
C THR A 166 18.70 -2.24 -10.83
N SER A 167 18.52 -3.12 -11.82
CA SER A 167 18.15 -4.51 -11.61
C SER A 167 19.19 -5.17 -10.69
N PRO A 168 18.78 -5.92 -9.64
CA PRO A 168 19.69 -6.83 -8.96
C PRO A 168 20.29 -7.77 -10.02
N ALA A 169 21.61 -7.80 -10.12
CA ALA A 169 22.29 -8.76 -10.98
C ALA A 169 21.81 -10.17 -10.56
N ALA A 170 21.15 -10.87 -11.47
CA ALA A 170 20.83 -12.27 -11.28
C ALA A 170 22.15 -13.03 -11.18
N SER A 171 22.61 -13.30 -9.95
CA SER A 171 23.59 -14.34 -9.71
C SER A 171 22.99 -15.65 -10.25
N PRO A 172 23.66 -16.36 -11.16
CA PRO A 172 23.18 -17.66 -11.60
C PRO A 172 23.01 -18.56 -10.37
N ALA A 173 21.80 -19.10 -10.19
CA ALA A 173 21.59 -20.15 -9.22
C ALA A 173 22.57 -21.29 -9.54
N ALA A 174 23.50 -21.54 -8.65
CA ALA A 174 24.40 -22.69 -8.75
C ALA A 174 23.53 -23.94 -8.89
N SER A 175 23.76 -24.71 -9.96
CA SER A 175 23.09 -26.00 -10.15
C SER A 175 23.37 -26.90 -8.94
N PRO A 176 22.36 -27.57 -8.36
CA PRO A 176 22.61 -28.52 -7.28
C PRO A 176 23.45 -29.68 -7.83
N ALA A 177 24.69 -29.77 -7.36
CA ALA A 177 25.53 -30.94 -7.59
C ALA A 177 24.86 -32.15 -6.93
N VAL A 178 24.49 -33.13 -7.75
CA VAL A 178 23.94 -34.41 -7.28
C VAL A 178 25.10 -35.22 -6.71
N SER A 179 25.26 -35.21 -5.40
CA SER A 179 26.09 -36.19 -4.69
C SER A 179 25.20 -37.35 -4.25
N PRO A 180 25.45 -38.60 -4.68
CA PRO A 180 24.76 -39.75 -4.13
C PRO A 180 25.44 -40.10 -2.81
N SER A 181 24.68 -40.11 -1.71
CA SER A 181 25.08 -40.90 -0.55
C SER A 181 23.88 -41.58 0.06
N ALA A 182 24.08 -42.86 0.31
CA ALA A 182 23.09 -43.85 0.67
C ALA A 182 22.61 -43.69 2.13
N GLY A 183 21.35 -44.05 2.35
CA GLY A 183 20.87 -44.75 3.54
C GLY A 183 20.94 -44.05 4.88
N ALA A 184 19.82 -43.47 5.32
CA ALA A 184 19.39 -43.57 6.72
C ALA A 184 17.87 -43.38 6.80
N ALA A 185 17.18 -44.44 7.23
CA ALA A 185 15.79 -44.40 7.65
C ALA A 185 15.64 -43.57 8.93
N GLY A 186 14.58 -42.75 9.03
CA GLY A 186 14.23 -42.10 10.30
C GLY A 186 13.17 -40.99 10.21
N ALA A 187 11.93 -41.36 10.55
CA ALA A 187 10.81 -40.55 11.08
C ALA A 187 10.04 -39.54 10.17
N PRO A 188 8.69 -39.47 10.29
CA PRO A 188 7.88 -38.48 9.60
C PRO A 188 7.98 -37.11 10.30
N GLY A 189 8.62 -36.14 9.65
CA GLY A 189 8.65 -34.76 10.09
C GLY A 189 7.34 -34.04 9.77
N THR A 190 6.55 -33.76 10.79
CA THR A 190 5.44 -32.81 10.79
C THR A 190 5.90 -31.45 10.25
N THR A 191 5.35 -31.01 9.12
CA THR A 191 5.57 -29.65 8.60
C THR A 191 4.68 -28.68 9.38
N THR A 192 5.21 -28.12 10.47
CA THR A 192 4.58 -27.00 11.17
C THR A 192 4.81 -25.74 10.36
N VAL A 193 3.76 -25.22 9.71
CA VAL A 193 3.77 -23.88 9.12
C VAL A 193 3.88 -22.87 10.27
N ALA A 194 4.99 -22.13 10.33
CA ALA A 194 5.14 -21.03 11.25
C ALA A 194 4.18 -19.90 10.81
N VAL A 195 3.12 -19.68 11.59
CA VAL A 195 2.35 -18.44 11.57
C VAL A 195 3.24 -17.38 12.21
N VAL A 196 3.84 -16.53 11.38
CA VAL A 196 4.38 -15.25 11.85
C VAL A 196 3.18 -14.31 11.95
N GLU A 197 2.70 -14.06 13.17
CA GLU A 197 1.84 -12.89 13.40
C GLU A 197 2.72 -11.64 13.19
N PRO A 198 2.36 -10.73 12.27
CA PRO A 198 3.07 -9.46 12.20
C PRO A 198 2.69 -8.62 13.42
N ASP A 199 3.71 -8.29 14.22
CA ASP A 199 3.64 -7.22 15.20
C ASP A 199 3.02 -5.97 14.56
N SER A 200 1.92 -5.51 15.17
CA SER A 200 1.10 -4.42 14.67
C SER A 200 1.83 -3.07 14.79
N TRP A 201 2.70 -2.77 13.83
CA TRP A 201 3.53 -1.56 13.76
C TRP A 201 2.74 -0.26 13.50
N TRP A 202 1.44 -0.36 13.22
CA TRP A 202 0.54 0.80 13.01
C TRP A 202 0.12 1.54 14.28
N ARG A 203 0.72 1.27 15.44
CA ARG A 203 0.56 2.12 16.64
C ARG A 203 1.80 2.99 16.82
N PRO A 204 1.81 4.25 16.35
CA PRO A 204 2.88 5.17 16.72
C PRO A 204 2.83 5.41 18.25
N PRO A 205 3.91 5.14 19.01
CA PRO A 205 3.96 5.30 20.47
C PRO A 205 3.76 6.76 20.93
N TYR A 206 3.75 7.71 20.00
CA TYR A 206 3.66 9.14 20.27
C TYR A 206 2.24 9.65 20.54
N THR A 207 1.21 8.87 20.22
CA THR A 207 -0.19 9.30 20.45
C THR A 207 -0.59 9.24 21.92
N VAL A 208 -0.09 8.26 22.68
CA VAL A 208 -0.33 8.17 24.14
C VAL A 208 0.47 9.24 24.90
N ALA A 209 1.72 9.50 24.48
CA ALA A 209 2.57 10.52 25.09
C ALA A 209 2.02 11.95 24.90
N ALA A 210 1.50 12.26 23.70
CA ALA A 210 0.92 13.58 23.42
C ALA A 210 -0.36 13.86 24.22
N VAL A 211 -1.21 12.85 24.41
CA VAL A 211 -2.44 12.98 25.21
C VAL A 211 -2.13 13.16 26.71
N LEU A 212 -1.14 12.43 27.24
CA LEU A 212 -0.74 12.56 28.64
C LEU A 212 -0.07 13.91 28.95
N ALA A 213 0.72 14.45 28.01
CA ALA A 213 1.35 15.77 28.16
C ALA A 213 0.31 16.90 28.19
N LEU A 214 -0.76 16.82 27.38
CA LEU A 214 -1.84 17.80 27.37
C LEU A 214 -2.69 17.76 28.66
N VAL A 215 -2.94 16.57 29.21
CA VAL A 215 -3.65 16.40 30.49
C VAL A 215 -2.81 16.97 31.65
N ALA A 216 -1.51 16.72 31.68
CA ALA A 216 -0.61 17.24 32.70
C ALA A 216 -0.55 18.78 32.69
N LEU A 217 -0.47 19.40 31.51
CA LEU A 217 -0.47 20.86 31.35
C LEU A 217 -1.80 21.49 31.80
N GLY A 218 -2.94 20.84 31.51
CA GLY A 218 -4.26 21.27 31.98
C GLY A 218 -4.39 21.26 33.50
N VAL A 219 -3.85 20.23 34.17
CA VAL A 219 -3.90 20.10 35.64
C VAL A 219 -3.02 21.14 36.33
N VAL A 220 -1.83 21.44 35.80
CA VAL A 220 -0.92 22.46 36.35
C VAL A 220 -1.54 23.86 36.20
N ALA A 221 -2.11 24.19 35.04
CA ALA A 221 -2.76 25.47 34.82
C ALA A 221 -3.98 25.68 35.73
N HIS A 222 -4.75 24.62 36.01
CA HIS A 222 -5.90 24.69 36.93
C HIS A 222 -5.49 24.89 38.40
N ARG A 223 -4.35 24.31 38.83
CA ARG A 223 -3.83 24.47 40.19
C ARG A 223 -3.25 25.87 40.45
N VAL A 224 -2.54 26.43 39.49
CA VAL A 224 -1.95 27.79 39.61
C VAL A 224 -3.06 28.86 39.68
N ARG A 225 -4.20 28.63 39.03
CA ARG A 225 -5.34 29.55 39.03
C ARG A 225 -6.21 29.51 40.30
N ARG A 226 -6.04 28.48 41.15
CA ARG A 226 -6.80 28.30 42.41
C ARG A 226 -5.99 28.68 43.67
N ARG A 227 -4.76 29.17 43.50
CA ARG A 227 -4.01 29.89 44.53
C ARG A 227 -4.12 31.39 44.27
#